data_AF-A0A756JS04-F1
#
_entry.id   AF-A0A756JS04-F1
#
_cell.length_a   1.000
_cell.length_b   1.000
_cell.length_c   1.000
_cell.angle_alpha   90.00
_cell.angle_beta   90.00
_cell.angle_gamma   90.00
#
_symmetry.space_group_name_H-M   'P 1'
#
loop_
_entity.id
_entity.type
_entity.pdbx_description
1 polymer ?
#
loop_
_entity_poly.entity_id
_entity_poly.type
_entity_poly.pdbx_seq_one_letter_code
_entity_poly.pdbx_strand_id
1 'polypeptide(L)'
;MGVDIGQLDPWVLGTYCTVLFAVFAWIAWGAFRDDELPIFPGLLAVMLMVGGYAAVYEPQPDEWETFKAAHNCKVVAKRDGHSNDGIGVTTRGTVGYIIGDDTPDQVAYQCDDGVTYWKNAR
;
A
#
# COMPACT_ATOMS: atom_id res chain seq x y z
N MET A 1 -5.02 7.34 4.13
CA MET A 1 -5.50 6.66 2.90
C MET A 1 -6.82 7.28 2.50
N GLY A 2 -6.80 8.23 1.56
CA GLY A 2 -8.00 8.89 1.06
C GLY A 2 -8.30 8.37 -0.34
N VAL A 3 -9.54 7.95 -0.57
CA VAL A 3 -10.06 7.70 -1.92
C VAL A 3 -10.70 9.03 -2.33
N ASP A 4 -10.00 9.85 -3.11
CA ASP A 4 -10.55 11.15 -3.52
C ASP A 4 -11.41 10.99 -4.79
N ILE A 5 -12.65 10.56 -4.56
CA ILE A 5 -13.66 10.35 -5.60
C ILE A 5 -14.09 11.70 -6.22
N GLY A 6 -13.76 12.83 -5.58
CA GLY A 6 -14.14 14.18 -6.04
C GLY A 6 -13.36 14.68 -7.26
N GLN A 7 -12.24 14.04 -7.60
CA GLN A 7 -11.42 14.41 -8.75
C GLN A 7 -11.87 13.76 -10.07
N LEU A 8 -12.77 12.77 -10.03
CA LEU A 8 -13.29 12.09 -11.21
C LEU A 8 -14.46 12.86 -11.82
N ASP A 9 -14.43 13.04 -13.14
CA ASP A 9 -15.55 13.61 -13.91
C ASP A 9 -16.83 12.77 -13.64
N PRO A 10 -17.98 13.41 -13.32
CA PRO A 10 -19.24 12.70 -13.09
C PRO A 10 -19.62 11.72 -14.20
N TRP A 11 -19.24 12.00 -15.46
CA TRP A 11 -19.46 11.09 -16.58
C TRP A 11 -18.56 9.86 -16.53
N VAL A 12 -17.32 10.01 -16.09
CA VAL A 12 -16.37 8.90 -15.89
C VAL A 12 -16.84 8.00 -14.76
N LEU A 13 -17.27 8.58 -13.64
CA LEU A 13 -17.84 7.83 -12.52
C LEU A 13 -19.14 7.12 -12.92
N GLY A 14 -20.03 7.83 -13.64
CA GLY A 14 -21.30 7.28 -14.09
C GLY A 14 -21.15 6.11 -15.07
N THR A 15 -20.24 6.23 -16.04
CA THR A 15 -19.93 5.15 -16.99
C THR A 15 -19.27 3.96 -16.31
N TYR A 16 -18.33 4.19 -15.40
CA TYR A 16 -17.69 3.13 -14.62
C TYR A 16 -18.71 2.33 -13.78
N CYS A 17 -19.60 3.03 -13.06
CA CYS A 17 -20.66 2.39 -12.28
C CYS A 17 -21.62 1.57 -13.16
N THR A 18 -22.07 2.12 -14.30
CA THR A 18 -22.98 1.40 -15.21
C THR A 18 -22.34 0.13 -15.80
N VAL A 19 -21.05 0.18 -16.15
CA VAL A 19 -20.31 -1.00 -16.61
C VAL A 19 -20.22 -2.05 -15.50
N LEU A 20 -19.86 -1.67 -14.27
CA LEU A 20 -19.82 -2.60 -13.14
C LEU A 20 -21.18 -3.26 -12.89
N PHE A 21 -22.27 -2.48 -12.91
CA PHE A 21 -23.62 -3.02 -12.76
C PHE A 21 -23.98 -4.03 -13.86
N ALA A 22 -23.61 -3.76 -15.11
CA ALA A 22 -23.84 -4.69 -16.21
C ALA A 22 -23.06 -6.00 -16.03
N VAL A 23 -21.80 -5.92 -15.57
CA VAL A 23 -20.97 -7.09 -15.29
C VAL A 23 -21.56 -7.92 -14.15
N PHE A 24 -21.98 -7.29 -13.04
CA PHE A 24 -22.62 -8.01 -11.94
C PHE A 24 -23.97 -8.62 -12.34
N ALA A 25 -24.77 -7.92 -13.15
CA ALA A 25 -26.02 -8.47 -13.69
C ALA A 25 -25.76 -9.70 -14.57
N TRP A 26 -24.69 -9.70 -15.36
CA TRP A 26 -24.29 -10.87 -16.15
C TRP A 26 -23.84 -12.03 -15.26
N ILE A 27 -23.02 -11.79 -14.23
CA ILE A 27 -22.61 -12.82 -13.27
C ILE A 27 -23.84 -13.42 -12.58
N ALA A 28 -24.74 -12.58 -12.08
CA ALA A 28 -25.96 -13.02 -11.41
C ALA A 28 -26.85 -13.83 -12.35
N TRP A 29 -27.05 -13.36 -13.58
CA TRP A 29 -27.82 -14.08 -14.59
C TRP A 29 -27.23 -15.45 -14.92
N GLY A 30 -25.90 -15.54 -15.11
CA GLY A 30 -25.21 -16.83 -15.34
C GLY A 30 -25.34 -17.77 -14.14
N ALA A 31 -25.15 -17.24 -12.92
CA ALA A 31 -25.27 -18.02 -11.69
C ALA A 31 -26.70 -18.57 -11.48
N PHE A 32 -27.74 -17.85 -11.90
CA PHE A 32 -29.12 -18.33 -11.82
C PHE A 32 -29.52 -19.32 -12.93
N ARG A 33 -28.79 -19.36 -14.05
CA ARG A 33 -29.20 -20.15 -15.23
C ARG A 33 -28.44 -21.46 -15.39
N ASP A 34 -27.13 -21.45 -15.15
CA ASP A 34 -26.24 -22.56 -15.58
C ASP A 34 -25.52 -23.27 -14.42
N ASP A 35 -25.81 -22.93 -13.15
CA ASP A 35 -25.15 -23.41 -11.91
C ASP A 35 -23.60 -23.23 -11.87
N GLU A 36 -22.97 -22.86 -12.97
CA GLU A 36 -21.54 -22.66 -13.14
C GLU A 36 -21.23 -21.17 -13.24
N LEU A 37 -20.36 -20.66 -12.36
CA LEU A 37 -20.01 -19.23 -12.35
C LEU A 37 -19.24 -18.86 -13.62
N PRO A 38 -19.70 -17.87 -14.40
CA PRO A 38 -18.99 -17.44 -15.59
C PRO A 38 -17.67 -16.75 -15.21
N ILE A 39 -16.55 -17.42 -15.47
CA ILE A 39 -15.19 -16.98 -15.07
C ILE A 39 -14.81 -15.64 -15.71
N PHE A 40 -15.17 -15.43 -16.99
CA PHE A 40 -14.84 -14.23 -17.75
C PHE A 40 -15.40 -12.92 -17.14
N PRO A 41 -16.71 -12.78 -16.87
CA PRO A 41 -17.23 -11.58 -16.22
C PRO A 41 -16.76 -11.45 -14.77
N GLY A 42 -16.47 -12.55 -14.07
CA GLY A 42 -15.84 -12.53 -12.75
C GLY A 42 -14.47 -11.87 -12.76
N LEU A 43 -13.58 -12.27 -13.69
CA LEU A 43 -12.27 -11.64 -13.87
C LEU A 43 -12.37 -10.17 -14.26
N LEU A 44 -13.33 -9.82 -15.13
CA LEU A 44 -13.59 -8.44 -15.53
C LEU A 44 -14.00 -7.56 -14.34
N ALA A 45 -14.87 -8.07 -13.45
CA ALA A 45 -15.27 -7.35 -12.25
C ALA A 45 -14.08 -7.07 -11.32
N VAL A 46 -13.21 -8.07 -11.10
CA VAL A 46 -12.00 -7.91 -10.28
C VAL A 46 -11.05 -6.88 -10.89
N MET A 47 -10.80 -6.94 -12.21
CA MET A 47 -9.97 -5.95 -12.89
C MET A 47 -10.53 -4.54 -12.78
N LEU A 48 -11.84 -4.36 -12.99
CA LEU A 48 -12.48 -3.06 -12.88
C LEU A 48 -12.34 -2.50 -11.47
N MET A 49 -12.63 -3.29 -10.44
CA MET A 49 -12.52 -2.88 -9.05
C MET A 49 -11.10 -2.47 -8.66
N VAL A 50 -10.08 -3.25 -9.06
CA VAL A 50 -8.67 -2.93 -8.79
C VAL A 50 -8.21 -1.70 -9.58
N GLY A 51 -8.58 -1.61 -10.85
CA GLY A 51 -8.25 -0.47 -11.70
C GLY A 51 -8.91 0.83 -11.23
N GLY A 52 -10.17 0.75 -10.81
CA GLY A 52 -10.90 1.87 -10.21
C GLY A 52 -10.25 2.34 -8.91
N TYR A 53 -9.87 1.41 -8.03
CA TYR A 53 -9.15 1.75 -6.80
C TYR A 53 -7.80 2.42 -7.10
N ALA A 54 -7.01 1.88 -8.03
CA ALA A 54 -5.72 2.46 -8.40
C ALA A 54 -5.83 3.86 -9.03
N ALA A 55 -6.92 4.13 -9.77
CA ALA A 55 -7.14 5.42 -10.42
C ALA A 55 -7.42 6.57 -9.43
N VAL A 56 -7.99 6.26 -8.27
CA VAL A 56 -8.31 7.23 -7.19
C VAL A 56 -7.41 7.08 -5.98
N TYR A 57 -6.40 6.22 -6.08
CA TYR A 57 -5.42 6.01 -5.02
C TYR A 57 -4.41 7.15 -5.07
N GLU A 58 -4.63 8.15 -4.23
CA GLU A 58 -3.60 9.13 -3.91
C GLU A 58 -2.75 8.58 -2.76
N PRO A 59 -1.46 8.25 -3.00
CA PRO A 59 -0.54 8.06 -1.90
C PRO A 59 -0.50 9.38 -1.13
N GLN A 60 -0.73 9.33 0.19
CA GLN A 60 -0.59 10.52 1.03
C GLN A 60 0.78 11.15 0.72
N PRO A 61 0.85 12.46 0.42
CA PRO A 61 2.13 13.13 0.39
C PRO A 61 2.75 12.87 1.75
N ASP A 62 3.97 12.31 1.77
CA ASP A 62 4.72 12.15 3.01
C ASP A 62 4.80 13.53 3.66
N GLU A 63 3.98 13.79 4.69
CA GLU A 63 3.90 15.07 5.42
C GLU A 63 5.28 15.48 5.95
N TRP A 64 6.16 14.48 6.08
CA TRP A 64 7.56 14.63 6.40
C TRP A 64 8.40 15.32 5.31
N GLU A 65 8.14 15.05 4.03
CA GLU A 65 8.90 15.67 2.93
C GLU A 65 8.49 17.14 2.75
N THR A 66 7.22 17.47 2.94
CA THR A 66 6.76 18.87 3.00
C THR A 66 7.31 19.58 4.23
N PHE A 67 7.36 18.92 5.39
CA PHE A 67 7.97 19.46 6.61
C PHE A 67 9.49 19.70 6.44
N LYS A 68 10.24 18.75 5.89
CA LYS A 68 11.68 18.91 5.60
C LYS A 68 11.96 20.11 4.71
N ALA A 69 11.18 20.25 3.65
CA ALA A 69 11.34 21.33 2.68
C ALA A 69 11.00 22.69 3.29
N ALA A 70 9.96 22.76 4.13
CA ALA A 70 9.57 23.99 4.82
C ALA A 70 10.59 24.44 5.88
N HIS A 71 11.20 23.50 6.60
CA HIS A 71 12.12 23.75 7.73
C HIS A 71 13.61 23.53 7.41
N ASN A 72 13.95 23.44 6.12
CA ASN A 72 15.32 23.26 5.61
C ASN A 72 16.13 22.17 6.36
N CYS A 73 15.48 21.08 6.72
CA CYS A 73 16.05 20.09 7.63
C CYS A 73 17.25 19.37 6.99
N LYS A 74 18.39 19.34 7.70
CA LYS A 74 19.63 18.69 7.26
C LYS A 74 19.86 17.39 8.00
N VAL A 75 20.40 16.39 7.31
CA VAL A 75 20.79 15.12 7.95
C VAL A 75 22.02 15.37 8.81
N VAL A 76 21.92 15.05 10.11
CA VAL A 76 23.01 15.25 11.08
C VAL A 76 23.59 13.95 11.62
N ALA A 77 22.82 12.86 11.59
CA ALA A 77 23.31 11.54 11.97
C ALA A 77 22.51 10.46 11.24
N LYS A 78 23.15 9.32 11.01
CA LYS A 78 22.49 8.07 10.63
C LYS A 78 22.85 7.03 11.68
N ARG A 79 21.85 6.31 12.16
CA ARG A 79 22.01 5.11 12.99
C ARG A 79 21.61 3.94 12.13
N ASP A 80 22.58 3.09 11.84
CA ASP A 80 22.30 1.83 11.19
C ASP A 80 21.56 0.95 12.19
N GLY A 81 20.45 0.41 11.73
CA GLY A 81 19.68 -0.62 12.36
C GLY A 81 20.46 -1.92 12.36
N HIS A 82 19.99 -2.86 13.17
CA HIS A 82 20.54 -4.21 13.16
C HIS A 82 19.41 -5.21 13.07
N SER A 83 19.69 -6.27 12.33
CA SER A 83 18.85 -7.46 12.20
C SER A 83 19.66 -8.64 12.74
N ASN A 84 19.14 -9.30 13.77
CA ASN A 84 19.79 -10.47 14.39
C ASN A 84 19.24 -11.80 13.85
N ASP A 85 18.75 -11.79 12.61
CA ASP A 85 18.18 -12.97 11.99
C ASP A 85 19.24 -14.01 11.62
N GLY A 86 18.93 -15.27 11.89
CA GLY A 86 19.87 -16.36 11.68
C GLY A 86 19.19 -17.69 11.40
N ILE A 87 19.89 -18.54 10.65
CA ILE A 87 19.46 -19.92 10.38
C ILE A 87 20.34 -20.85 11.22
N GLY A 88 19.72 -21.67 12.05
CA GLY A 88 20.41 -22.62 12.93
C GLY A 88 19.95 -24.06 12.70
N VAL A 89 20.86 -25.01 12.92
CA VAL A 89 20.51 -26.44 12.97
C VAL A 89 20.35 -26.82 14.44
N THR A 90 19.15 -27.26 14.79
CA THR A 90 18.85 -27.73 16.16
C THR A 90 19.62 -29.01 16.48
N THR A 91 19.79 -29.32 17.75
CA THR A 91 20.44 -30.56 18.21
C THR A 91 19.72 -31.85 17.78
N ARG A 92 18.51 -31.72 17.21
CA ARG A 92 17.73 -32.82 16.60
C ARG A 92 17.88 -32.90 15.07
N GLY A 93 18.77 -32.12 14.48
CA GLY A 93 19.03 -32.12 13.03
C GLY A 93 17.98 -31.35 12.21
N THR A 94 17.05 -30.66 12.85
CA THR A 94 16.05 -29.82 12.15
C THR A 94 16.59 -28.41 11.95
N VAL A 95 16.39 -27.84 10.77
CA VAL A 95 16.70 -26.43 10.46
C VAL A 95 15.62 -25.55 11.08
N GLY A 96 16.02 -24.56 11.88
CA GLY A 96 15.15 -23.56 12.49
C GLY A 96 15.55 -22.16 12.07
N TYR A 97 14.56 -21.28 11.91
CA TYR A 97 14.76 -19.86 11.68
C TYR A 97 14.68 -19.12 13.02
N ILE A 98 15.66 -18.27 13.30
CA ILE A 98 15.69 -17.40 14.49
C ILE A 98 15.27 -16.02 14.00
N ILE A 99 14.09 -15.57 14.43
CA ILE A 99 13.63 -14.20 14.23
C ILE A 99 14.18 -13.39 15.40
N GLY A 100 15.16 -12.53 15.11
CA GLY A 100 15.77 -11.62 16.08
C GLY A 100 14.94 -10.36 16.28
N ASP A 101 15.48 -9.42 17.05
CA ASP A 101 14.94 -8.07 17.03
C ASP A 101 15.41 -7.34 15.76
N ASP A 102 14.44 -6.73 15.07
CA ASP A 102 14.71 -5.84 13.96
C ASP A 102 14.56 -4.41 14.45
N THR A 103 15.69 -3.72 14.59
CA THR A 103 15.67 -2.27 14.80
C THR A 103 15.91 -1.61 13.45
N PRO A 104 14.95 -0.85 12.89
CA PRO A 104 15.14 -0.20 11.60
C PRO A 104 16.19 0.90 11.67
N ASP A 105 16.88 1.15 10.56
CA ASP A 105 17.77 2.30 10.37
C ASP A 105 17.05 3.59 10.76
N GLN A 106 17.74 4.54 11.39
CA GLN A 106 17.19 5.85 11.74
C GLN A 106 18.07 6.97 11.21
N VAL A 107 17.46 7.98 10.61
CA VAL A 107 18.12 9.20 10.16
C VAL A 107 17.68 10.36 11.06
N ALA A 108 18.65 11.04 11.66
CA ALA A 108 18.44 12.26 12.40
C ALA A 108 18.45 13.47 11.45
N TYR A 109 17.40 14.27 11.50
CA TYR A 109 17.24 15.52 10.77
C TYR A 109 17.26 16.68 11.75
N GLN A 110 18.22 17.60 11.60
CA GLN A 110 18.23 18.86 12.33
C GLN A 110 17.58 19.93 11.47
N CYS A 111 16.47 20.47 11.97
CA CYS A 111 15.71 21.51 11.31
C CYS A 111 16.12 22.90 11.83
N ASP A 112 15.70 23.95 11.12
CA ASP A 112 15.99 25.35 11.44
C ASP A 112 15.35 25.86 12.73
N ASP A 113 14.35 25.13 13.24
CA ASP A 113 13.72 25.28 14.55
C ASP A 113 14.61 24.86 15.74
N GLY A 114 15.80 24.31 15.46
CA GLY A 114 16.76 23.86 16.48
C GLY A 114 16.43 22.49 17.10
N VAL A 115 15.39 21.80 16.62
CA VAL A 115 15.02 20.45 17.07
C VAL A 115 15.62 19.40 16.16
N THR A 116 16.11 18.31 16.76
CA THR A 116 16.59 17.15 16.01
C THR A 116 15.54 16.05 16.04
N TYR A 117 14.98 15.75 14.87
CA TYR A 117 13.97 14.72 14.68
C TYR A 117 14.61 13.43 14.19
N TRP A 118 14.24 12.31 14.80
CA TRP A 118 14.67 10.98 14.37
C TRP A 118 13.56 10.35 13.57
N LYS A 119 13.82 10.00 12.30
CA LYS A 119 12.89 9.26 11.46
C LYS A 119 13.52 7.94 11.05
N ASN A 120 12.74 6.86 11.11
CA ASN A 120 13.16 5.57 10.57
C ASN A 120 13.42 5.71 9.06
N ALA A 121 14.60 5.31 8.60
CA ALA A 121 14.86 5.13 7.18
C ALA A 121 13.97 3.99 6.70
N ARG A 122 13.21 4.25 5.64
CA ARG A 122 12.31 3.27 5.04
C ARG A 122 13.08 2.31 4.17
#